data_AF-A0A0R3X165-F1
#
_entry.id   AF-A0A0R3X165-F1
#
_cell.length_a   1.000
_cell.length_b   1.000
_cell.length_c   1.000
_cell.angle_alpha   90.00
_cell.angle_beta   90.00
_cell.angle_gamma   90.00
#
_symmetry.space_group_name_H-M   'P 1'
#
loop_
_entity.id
_entity.type
_entity.pdbx_description
1 polymer ?
#
loop_
_entity_poly.entity_id
_entity_poly.type
_entity_poly.pdbx_seq_one_letter_code
_entity_poly.pdbx_strand_id
1 'polypeptide(L)'
;MKVLRHEEFVEGCKAACNGPYDGKWSKTMIGYGPEDDHFVLELTYNYGIGSYCHGNDFIGIHIHCSEIYRRIACDSTLPKVKHEEFLEVIDPAGYRFFIHNEKAGLQDPVRKLELASSDIRRSIDYWSKMCGMKLLESSDDNALFTYKEGQCQLQLTLSKHPIDRGQAYGRVAFSCPRNQLALLQETMDKEKETILTRLVSLDTPGKATVEVVILADPDGHEICFVGDEAFRSLSQVDPKADELLASAMAEDHSDSWFQKRGGKKAQPEQIVMVNEILPWPAPTSLVGFLLGIISLFVIDFILLIYTRFFSIPSLILLFASFVSLLFLISHAILPRTVEFFSPYATRGRDLDPKGYRPNLVIAFCLGGVFLFGLILSFHAFEELSNSRIVWPFGVYLSLLAFFHWSEFFVAALTNPSRTGVDLYLLDHSPEYLGAMALSFIEYWSEVLFWPSKTTSYLWLNLTGLLICVAGEAFRKMAMWTAADNFSHYIEHTWRREHRLVRKGVYALCRHPAYVGWFFWSLGTQLLLVNPLCSFIYPLAAYLFFRNRVYFEERSLVAFFGDAYRSYQHEVPTGLPFIRGYVELTVRASTR
;
A
#
# COMPACT_ATOMS: atom_id res chain seq x y z
N MET A 1 -18.03 -14.06 22.93
CA MET A 1 -17.12 -15.12 23.40
C MET A 1 -16.72 -14.83 24.84
N LYS A 2 -16.14 -15.80 25.54
CA LYS A 2 -15.55 -15.65 26.88
C LYS A 2 -14.06 -15.97 26.81
N VAL A 3 -13.27 -15.45 27.75
CA VAL A 3 -11.88 -15.86 27.95
C VAL A 3 -11.86 -17.24 28.59
N LEU A 4 -11.09 -18.16 28.00
CA LEU A 4 -10.97 -19.54 28.46
C LEU A 4 -9.68 -19.74 29.26
N ARG A 5 -8.57 -19.17 28.77
CA ARG A 5 -7.27 -19.14 29.43
C ARG A 5 -6.41 -18.01 28.87
N HIS A 6 -5.51 -17.49 29.69
CA HIS A 6 -4.57 -16.44 29.32
C HIS A 6 -3.16 -16.81 29.82
N GLU A 7 -2.15 -16.64 28.97
CA GLU A 7 -0.76 -17.04 29.20
C GLU A 7 0.20 -15.93 28.76
N GLU A 8 1.19 -15.63 29.59
CA GLU A 8 2.24 -14.64 29.33
C GLU A 8 3.58 -15.35 29.09
N PHE A 9 4.32 -14.89 28.07
CA PHE A 9 5.59 -15.46 27.65
C PHE A 9 6.66 -14.38 27.57
N VAL A 10 7.83 -14.65 28.14
CA VAL A 10 8.97 -13.71 28.19
C VAL A 10 9.91 -13.82 26.99
N GLU A 11 9.84 -14.93 26.25
CA GLU A 11 10.68 -15.24 25.09
C GLU A 11 9.83 -15.74 23.92
N GLY A 12 10.35 -15.57 22.70
CA GLY A 12 9.71 -16.06 21.48
C GLY A 12 9.49 -17.58 21.50
N CYS A 13 8.44 -18.04 20.82
CA CYS A 13 8.10 -19.47 20.82
C CYS A 13 9.00 -20.28 19.87
N LYS A 14 9.51 -21.43 20.32
CA LYS A 14 10.30 -22.37 19.49
C LYS A 14 9.60 -22.81 18.20
N ALA A 15 8.28 -22.81 18.19
CA ALA A 15 7.42 -23.17 17.07
C ALA A 15 6.90 -21.95 16.30
N ALA A 16 7.47 -20.77 16.55
CA ALA A 16 7.02 -19.48 16.02
C ALA A 16 5.51 -19.27 16.17
N CYS A 17 4.92 -19.71 17.29
CA CYS A 17 3.48 -19.55 17.55
C CYS A 17 3.06 -18.08 17.58
N ASN A 18 3.99 -17.19 17.95
CA ASN A 18 3.78 -15.75 17.96
C ASN A 18 4.27 -15.06 16.68
N GLY A 19 4.68 -15.82 15.65
CA GLY A 19 5.29 -15.29 14.43
C GLY A 19 6.81 -15.12 14.54
N PRO A 20 7.45 -14.34 13.65
CA PRO A 20 8.90 -14.16 13.59
C PRO A 20 9.44 -13.18 14.65
N TYR A 21 8.78 -13.06 15.81
CA TYR A 21 9.10 -12.05 16.82
C TYR A 21 9.73 -12.68 18.06
N ASP A 22 10.85 -12.13 18.51
CA ASP A 22 11.64 -12.66 19.64
C ASP A 22 11.27 -12.02 21.00
N GLY A 23 10.31 -11.10 21.01
CA GLY A 23 9.94 -10.30 22.18
C GLY A 23 8.95 -10.98 23.13
N LYS A 24 8.59 -10.26 24.20
CA LYS A 24 7.50 -10.64 25.11
C LYS A 24 6.19 -10.73 24.32
N TRP A 25 5.38 -11.74 24.59
CA TRP A 25 4.08 -11.93 23.96
C TRP A 25 3.09 -12.62 24.90
N SER A 26 1.82 -12.56 24.57
CA SER A 26 0.76 -13.24 25.30
C SER A 26 -0.18 -14.00 24.39
N LYS A 27 -0.82 -14.99 24.97
CA LYS A 27 -1.79 -15.88 24.33
C LYS A 27 -3.09 -15.86 25.11
N THR A 28 -4.18 -15.56 24.44
CA THR A 28 -5.52 -15.55 25.06
C THR A 28 -6.48 -16.39 24.23
N MET A 29 -6.97 -17.47 24.81
CA MET A 29 -7.97 -18.31 24.15
C MET A 29 -9.37 -17.76 24.43
N ILE A 30 -10.16 -17.55 23.39
CA ILE A 30 -11.56 -17.12 23.52
C ILE A 30 -12.49 -18.03 22.73
N GLY A 31 -13.68 -18.29 23.26
CA GLY A 31 -14.66 -19.15 22.60
C GLY A 31 -16.07 -19.01 23.14
N TYR A 32 -16.99 -19.84 22.64
CA TYR A 32 -18.35 -19.98 23.18
C TYR A 32 -18.47 -21.08 24.24
N GLY A 33 -17.45 -21.95 24.36
CA GLY A 33 -17.33 -22.99 25.37
C GLY A 33 -15.89 -23.51 25.46
N PRO A 34 -15.66 -24.59 26.24
CA PRO A 34 -14.33 -25.19 26.43
C PRO A 34 -13.69 -25.67 25.12
N GLU A 35 -12.35 -25.67 25.08
CA GLU A 35 -11.57 -26.10 23.90
C GLU A 35 -11.73 -27.60 23.57
N ASP A 36 -12.23 -28.41 24.51
CA ASP A 36 -12.47 -29.84 24.32
C ASP A 36 -13.55 -30.15 23.28
N ASP A 37 -14.53 -29.27 23.13
CA ASP A 37 -15.74 -29.45 22.31
C ASP A 37 -16.13 -28.23 21.48
N HIS A 38 -15.36 -27.14 21.53
CA HIS A 38 -15.57 -25.92 20.72
C HIS A 38 -14.33 -25.56 19.89
N PHE A 39 -14.57 -25.01 18.71
CA PHE A 39 -13.57 -24.29 17.95
C PHE A 39 -13.40 -22.89 18.54
N VAL A 40 -12.17 -22.58 18.95
CA VAL A 40 -11.85 -21.35 19.68
C VAL A 40 -10.87 -20.49 18.89
N LEU A 41 -10.74 -19.23 19.30
CA LEU A 41 -9.76 -18.32 18.73
C LEU A 41 -8.60 -18.15 19.69
N GLU A 42 -7.39 -18.38 19.19
CA GLU A 42 -6.14 -18.06 19.89
C GLU A 42 -5.73 -16.62 19.52
N LEU A 43 -5.92 -15.68 20.43
CA LEU A 43 -5.44 -14.30 20.26
C LEU A 43 -3.98 -14.21 20.70
N THR A 44 -3.11 -13.84 19.77
CA THR A 44 -1.68 -13.62 20.05
C THR A 44 -1.38 -12.13 20.03
N TYR A 45 -0.83 -11.61 21.12
CA TYR A 45 -0.39 -10.23 21.24
C TYR A 45 1.11 -10.16 21.47
N ASN A 46 1.86 -9.58 20.53
CA ASN A 46 3.30 -9.32 20.67
C ASN A 46 3.50 -7.91 21.23
N TYR A 47 4.11 -7.81 22.42
CA TYR A 47 4.35 -6.51 23.04
C TYR A 47 5.29 -5.66 22.18
N GLY A 48 4.92 -4.40 21.96
CA GLY A 48 5.67 -3.49 21.09
C GLY A 48 5.42 -3.68 19.59
N ILE A 49 4.50 -4.56 19.17
CA ILE A 49 4.00 -4.65 17.79
C ILE A 49 2.59 -4.06 17.71
N GLY A 50 2.46 -2.93 17.00
CA GLY A 50 1.25 -2.10 17.01
C GLY A 50 0.20 -2.46 15.95
N SER A 51 0.58 -3.22 14.92
CA SER A 51 -0.30 -3.68 13.85
C SER A 51 0.35 -4.79 13.04
N TYR A 52 -0.49 -5.52 12.29
CA TYR A 52 -0.07 -6.52 11.32
C TYR A 52 -0.76 -6.21 10.00
N CYS A 53 -0.01 -6.19 8.90
CA CYS A 53 -0.59 -6.00 7.58
C CYS A 53 -1.40 -7.24 7.16
N HIS A 54 -2.65 -7.08 6.75
CA HIS A 54 -3.51 -8.19 6.31
C HIS A 54 -3.22 -8.62 4.88
N GLY A 55 -3.23 -9.93 4.69
CA GLY A 55 -3.23 -10.57 3.37
C GLY A 55 -4.63 -10.70 2.77
N ASN A 56 -4.76 -11.57 1.77
CA ASN A 56 -6.03 -12.08 1.24
C ASN A 56 -6.22 -13.59 1.48
N ASP A 57 -5.34 -14.21 2.27
CA ASP A 57 -5.29 -15.64 2.57
C ASP A 57 -6.43 -16.06 3.52
N PHE A 58 -6.70 -15.27 4.56
CA PHE A 58 -7.83 -15.46 5.47
C PHE A 58 -9.11 -14.81 4.92
N ILE A 59 -10.13 -15.63 4.64
CA ILE A 59 -11.41 -15.13 4.15
C ILE A 59 -12.31 -14.74 5.33
N GLY A 60 -12.49 -15.62 6.31
CA GLY A 60 -13.23 -15.26 7.51
C GLY A 60 -13.72 -16.47 8.31
N ILE A 61 -14.40 -16.17 9.42
CA ILE A 61 -15.01 -17.18 10.30
C ILE A 61 -16.52 -17.03 10.27
N HIS A 62 -17.23 -18.14 10.06
CA HIS A 62 -18.69 -18.17 10.04
C HIS A 62 -19.25 -18.58 11.39
N ILE A 63 -20.13 -17.73 11.93
CA ILE A 63 -20.80 -17.93 13.20
C ILE A 63 -22.30 -18.03 12.96
N HIS A 64 -22.90 -19.17 13.31
CA HIS A 64 -24.32 -19.45 13.07
C HIS A 64 -25.10 -19.35 14.37
N CYS A 65 -25.72 -18.19 14.60
CA CYS A 65 -26.54 -17.97 15.80
C CYS A 65 -27.42 -16.72 15.68
N SER A 66 -28.74 -16.94 15.67
CA SER A 66 -29.77 -15.89 15.60
C SER A 66 -29.74 -14.90 16.77
N GLU A 67 -29.24 -15.30 17.94
CA GLU A 67 -29.07 -14.37 19.06
C GLU A 67 -27.87 -13.43 18.82
N ILE A 68 -26.74 -13.98 18.38
CA ILE A 68 -25.54 -13.19 18.04
C ILE A 68 -25.85 -12.27 16.87
N TYR A 69 -26.52 -12.78 15.82
CA TYR A 69 -26.99 -11.99 14.69
C TYR A 69 -27.83 -10.80 15.15
N ARG A 70 -28.83 -11.00 16.02
CA ARG A 70 -29.69 -9.91 16.52
C ARG A 70 -28.91 -8.89 17.34
N ARG A 71 -28.00 -9.33 18.21
CA ARG A 71 -27.15 -8.44 19.01
C ARG A 71 -26.30 -7.55 18.10
N ILE A 72 -25.61 -8.15 17.13
CA ILE A 72 -24.78 -7.44 16.17
C ILE A 72 -25.62 -6.52 15.28
N ALA A 73 -26.78 -6.97 14.79
CA ALA A 73 -27.69 -6.15 13.99
C ALA A 73 -28.11 -4.87 14.71
N CYS A 74 -28.42 -4.97 16.01
CA CYS A 74 -28.86 -3.85 16.83
C CYS A 74 -27.73 -2.93 17.32
N ASP A 75 -26.47 -3.37 17.28
CA ASP A 75 -25.34 -2.58 17.78
C ASP A 75 -24.89 -1.51 16.77
N SER A 76 -25.33 -0.27 16.95
CA SER A 76 -24.97 0.85 16.08
C SER A 76 -23.49 1.23 16.10
N THR A 77 -22.70 0.73 17.06
CA THR A 77 -21.27 1.10 17.22
C THR A 77 -20.33 0.21 16.42
N LEU A 78 -20.77 -1.01 16.06
CA LEU A 78 -19.99 -1.96 15.29
C LEU A 78 -20.16 -1.75 13.78
N PRO A 79 -19.07 -1.51 13.03
CA PRO A 79 -19.10 -1.54 11.57
C PRO A 79 -19.53 -2.92 11.08
N LYS A 80 -20.55 -2.96 10.21
CA LYS A 80 -21.09 -4.21 9.67
C LYS A 80 -21.74 -3.97 8.30
N VAL A 81 -21.68 -4.98 7.45
CA VAL A 81 -22.32 -5.01 6.14
C VAL A 81 -23.37 -6.11 6.14
N LYS A 82 -24.57 -5.79 5.67
CA LYS A 82 -25.65 -6.78 5.55
C LYS A 82 -25.67 -7.39 4.17
N HIS A 83 -25.53 -8.71 4.12
CA HIS A 83 -25.73 -9.55 2.94
C HIS A 83 -27.07 -10.27 3.05
N GLU A 84 -27.45 -10.99 1.99
CA GLU A 84 -28.72 -11.72 1.94
C GLU A 84 -28.82 -12.78 3.04
N GLU A 85 -27.74 -13.54 3.27
CA GLU A 85 -27.72 -14.67 4.20
C GLU A 85 -27.04 -14.38 5.55
N PHE A 86 -26.17 -13.37 5.62
CA PHE A 86 -25.36 -13.08 6.81
C PHE A 86 -25.07 -11.59 7.02
N LEU A 87 -24.63 -11.25 8.23
CA LEU A 87 -23.98 -9.97 8.53
C LEU A 87 -22.48 -10.18 8.52
N GLU A 88 -21.77 -9.42 7.69
CA GLU A 88 -20.32 -9.35 7.74
C GLU A 88 -19.89 -8.29 8.77
N VAL A 89 -18.98 -8.69 9.65
CA VAL A 89 -18.43 -7.85 10.71
C VAL A 89 -16.91 -7.96 10.65
N ILE A 90 -16.23 -6.86 10.92
CA ILE A 90 -14.78 -6.82 10.97
C ILE A 90 -14.38 -6.47 12.39
N ASP A 91 -13.51 -7.29 12.98
CA ASP A 91 -13.03 -7.06 14.33
C ASP A 91 -12.05 -5.85 14.37
N PRO A 92 -11.68 -5.37 15.57
CA PRO A 92 -10.77 -4.22 15.68
C PRO A 92 -9.38 -4.45 15.06
N ALA A 93 -8.98 -5.70 14.85
CA ALA A 93 -7.70 -6.06 14.26
C ALA A 93 -7.76 -6.23 12.73
N GLY A 94 -8.95 -6.28 12.11
CA GLY A 94 -9.15 -6.39 10.67
C GLY A 94 -9.65 -7.75 10.17
N TYR A 95 -9.92 -8.71 11.07
CA TYR A 95 -10.39 -10.05 10.70
C TYR A 95 -11.91 -10.08 10.46
N ARG A 96 -12.32 -10.78 9.41
CA ARG A 96 -13.73 -10.91 9.00
C ARG A 96 -14.45 -12.03 9.72
N PHE A 97 -15.69 -11.72 10.13
CA PHE A 97 -16.65 -12.66 10.70
C PHE A 97 -17.97 -12.57 9.94
N PHE A 98 -18.51 -13.72 9.55
CA PHE A 98 -19.79 -13.83 8.85
C PHE A 98 -20.82 -14.42 9.80
N ILE A 99 -21.80 -13.61 10.18
CA ILE A 99 -22.79 -13.95 11.21
C ILE A 99 -24.08 -14.34 10.54
N HIS A 100 -24.44 -15.62 10.62
CA HIS A 100 -25.61 -16.21 9.97
C HIS A 100 -26.81 -16.20 10.91
N ASN A 101 -27.98 -15.82 10.39
CA ASN A 101 -29.22 -15.77 11.16
C ASN A 101 -29.90 -17.13 11.26
N GLU A 102 -29.23 -18.09 11.89
CA GLU A 102 -29.74 -19.45 12.05
C GLU A 102 -30.04 -19.78 13.51
N LYS A 103 -31.04 -20.62 13.76
CA LYS A 103 -31.32 -21.06 15.15
C LYS A 103 -30.14 -21.89 15.63
N ALA A 104 -29.45 -21.41 16.66
CA ALA A 104 -28.41 -22.17 17.32
C ALA A 104 -29.02 -23.44 17.93
N GLY A 105 -28.49 -24.60 17.56
CA GLY A 105 -28.71 -25.85 18.29
C GLY A 105 -27.84 -25.90 19.55
N LEU A 106 -27.65 -27.11 20.09
CA LEU A 106 -26.67 -27.38 21.17
C LEU A 106 -25.22 -27.44 20.67
N GLN A 107 -24.98 -27.09 19.41
CA GLN A 107 -23.66 -27.20 18.78
C GLN A 107 -22.91 -25.86 18.86
N ASP A 108 -21.58 -25.91 18.77
CA ASP A 108 -20.73 -24.73 18.72
C ASP A 108 -21.21 -23.72 17.64
N PRO A 109 -21.42 -22.45 18.01
CA PRO A 109 -21.77 -21.40 17.05
C PRO A 109 -20.72 -21.19 15.95
N VAL A 110 -19.43 -21.47 16.19
CA VAL A 110 -18.39 -21.35 15.16
C VAL A 110 -18.45 -22.57 14.23
N ARG A 111 -18.88 -22.36 12.99
CA ARG A 111 -19.20 -23.46 12.06
C ARG A 111 -18.19 -23.65 10.95
N LYS A 112 -17.52 -22.59 10.53
CA LYS A 112 -16.67 -22.64 9.34
C LYS A 112 -15.51 -21.66 9.45
N LEU A 113 -14.32 -22.14 9.15
CA LEU A 113 -13.15 -21.33 8.81
C LEU A 113 -13.03 -21.31 7.29
N GLU A 114 -12.96 -20.12 6.69
CA GLU A 114 -12.79 -19.97 5.25
C GLU A 114 -11.42 -19.37 4.92
N LEU A 115 -10.66 -20.07 4.06
CA LEU A 115 -9.34 -19.66 3.58
C LEU A 115 -9.33 -19.62 2.05
N ALA A 116 -8.50 -18.75 1.49
CA ALA A 116 -8.29 -18.66 0.05
C ALA A 116 -7.41 -19.82 -0.45
N SER A 117 -7.65 -20.30 -1.67
CA SER A 117 -6.78 -21.27 -2.33
C SER A 117 -6.48 -20.86 -3.77
N SER A 118 -5.25 -21.12 -4.26
CA SER A 118 -4.90 -20.85 -5.66
C SER A 118 -5.25 -22.00 -6.60
N ASP A 119 -5.43 -23.21 -6.06
CA ASP A 119 -5.80 -24.41 -6.81
C ASP A 119 -6.61 -25.37 -5.93
N ILE A 120 -7.93 -25.38 -6.13
CA ILE A 120 -8.86 -26.21 -5.37
C ILE A 120 -8.55 -27.70 -5.50
N ARG A 121 -8.10 -28.17 -6.67
CA ARG A 121 -7.80 -29.61 -6.87
C ARG A 121 -6.57 -30.01 -6.08
N ARG A 122 -5.53 -29.19 -6.12
CA ARG A 122 -4.31 -29.41 -5.34
C ARG A 122 -4.58 -29.38 -3.84
N SER A 123 -5.44 -28.47 -3.40
CA SER A 123 -5.80 -28.38 -1.97
C SER A 123 -6.71 -29.52 -1.51
N ILE A 124 -7.60 -30.04 -2.36
CA ILE A 124 -8.34 -31.29 -2.06
C ILE A 124 -7.39 -32.45 -1.85
N ASP A 125 -6.39 -32.61 -2.72
CA ASP A 125 -5.40 -33.67 -2.58
C ASP A 125 -4.63 -33.56 -1.25
N TYR A 126 -4.19 -32.35 -0.90
CA TYR A 126 -3.48 -32.10 0.37
C TYR A 126 -4.38 -32.36 1.59
N TRP A 127 -5.50 -31.63 1.70
CA TRP A 127 -6.33 -31.64 2.90
C TRP A 127 -7.10 -32.95 3.10
N SER A 128 -7.52 -33.61 2.01
CA SER A 128 -8.25 -34.87 2.13
C SER A 128 -7.34 -36.10 2.18
N LYS A 129 -6.37 -36.22 1.26
CA LYS A 129 -5.56 -37.44 1.17
C LYS A 129 -4.41 -37.47 2.17
N MET A 130 -3.80 -36.32 2.46
CA MET A 130 -2.60 -36.25 3.31
C MET A 130 -2.95 -35.90 4.75
N CYS A 131 -3.81 -34.90 4.96
CA CYS A 131 -4.29 -34.53 6.30
C CYS A 131 -5.47 -35.39 6.79
N GLY A 132 -6.15 -36.13 5.91
CA GLY A 132 -7.22 -37.07 6.29
C GLY A 132 -8.58 -36.43 6.55
N MET A 133 -8.82 -35.19 6.12
CA MET A 133 -10.15 -34.60 6.23
C MET A 133 -11.13 -35.23 5.23
N LYS A 134 -12.38 -35.41 5.63
CA LYS A 134 -13.46 -35.83 4.73
C LYS A 134 -13.91 -34.63 3.89
N LEU A 135 -13.80 -34.75 2.57
CA LEU A 135 -14.43 -33.83 1.62
C LEU A 135 -15.96 -34.00 1.69
N LEU A 136 -16.67 -32.92 1.96
CA LEU A 136 -18.14 -32.88 2.02
C LEU A 136 -18.72 -32.43 0.68
N GLU A 137 -18.21 -31.31 0.17
CA GLU A 137 -18.68 -30.65 -1.05
C GLU A 137 -17.47 -30.08 -1.81
N SER A 138 -17.54 -30.07 -3.13
CA SER A 138 -16.53 -29.43 -3.98
C SER A 138 -17.14 -28.92 -5.27
N SER A 139 -16.64 -27.79 -5.74
CA SER A 139 -16.88 -27.21 -7.06
C SER A 139 -15.55 -26.78 -7.68
N ASP A 140 -15.60 -26.13 -8.85
CA ASP A 140 -14.40 -25.52 -9.44
C ASP A 140 -13.87 -24.34 -8.61
N ASP A 141 -14.75 -23.69 -7.81
CA ASP A 141 -14.43 -22.49 -7.05
C ASP A 141 -14.29 -22.72 -5.54
N ASN A 142 -14.68 -23.88 -5.00
CA ASN A 142 -14.60 -24.15 -3.56
C ASN A 142 -14.49 -25.63 -3.21
N ALA A 143 -14.01 -25.91 -1.99
CA ALA A 143 -14.04 -27.24 -1.37
C ALA A 143 -14.28 -27.13 0.14
N LEU A 144 -15.16 -27.98 0.67
CA LEU A 144 -15.57 -27.98 2.07
C LEU A 144 -15.16 -29.30 2.74
N PHE A 145 -14.50 -29.20 3.89
CA PHE A 145 -13.92 -30.34 4.60
C PHE A 145 -14.37 -30.41 6.05
N THR A 146 -14.38 -31.62 6.61
CA THR A 146 -14.57 -31.85 8.05
C THR A 146 -13.81 -33.09 8.53
N TYR A 147 -13.38 -33.13 9.79
CA TYR A 147 -12.95 -34.38 10.42
C TYR A 147 -14.12 -35.17 11.01
N LYS A 148 -15.13 -34.48 11.56
CA LYS A 148 -16.29 -35.10 12.21
C LYS A 148 -17.52 -34.22 12.09
N GLU A 149 -18.67 -34.85 11.91
CA GLU A 149 -19.96 -34.17 11.90
C GLU A 149 -20.15 -33.32 13.17
N GLY A 150 -20.60 -32.08 12.97
CA GLY A 150 -20.83 -31.11 14.05
C GLY A 150 -19.60 -30.29 14.46
N GLN A 151 -18.39 -30.62 14.01
CA GLN A 151 -17.21 -29.77 14.21
C GLN A 151 -17.17 -28.60 13.21
N CYS A 152 -16.38 -27.57 13.55
CA CYS A 152 -16.04 -26.50 12.63
C CYS A 152 -15.44 -27.08 11.33
N GLN A 153 -15.97 -26.63 10.20
CA GLN A 153 -15.58 -27.05 8.86
C GLN A 153 -14.48 -26.13 8.32
N LEU A 154 -13.65 -26.66 7.43
CA LEU A 154 -12.70 -25.85 6.66
C LEU A 154 -13.25 -25.68 5.24
N GLN A 155 -13.45 -24.45 4.80
CA GLN A 155 -13.75 -24.13 3.41
C GLN A 155 -12.53 -23.49 2.76
N LEU A 156 -12.18 -24.00 1.60
CA LEU A 156 -11.21 -23.39 0.70
C LEU A 156 -11.95 -22.79 -0.48
N THR A 157 -11.70 -21.51 -0.77
CA THR A 157 -12.34 -20.78 -1.86
C THR A 157 -11.29 -20.29 -2.85
N LEU A 158 -11.52 -20.53 -4.14
CA LEU A 158 -10.59 -20.19 -5.21
C LEU A 158 -10.38 -18.67 -5.26
N SER A 159 -9.12 -18.26 -5.12
CA SER A 159 -8.75 -16.86 -5.21
C SER A 159 -8.56 -16.45 -6.67
N LYS A 160 -9.17 -15.32 -7.06
CA LYS A 160 -8.94 -14.68 -8.36
C LYS A 160 -7.57 -14.00 -8.46
N HIS A 161 -6.89 -13.84 -7.33
CA HIS A 161 -5.60 -13.18 -7.21
C HIS A 161 -4.58 -14.12 -6.56
N PRO A 162 -3.28 -13.93 -6.81
CA PRO A 162 -2.26 -14.62 -6.03
C PRO A 162 -2.50 -14.45 -4.53
N ILE A 163 -2.29 -15.52 -3.77
CA ILE A 163 -2.46 -15.50 -2.32
C ILE A 163 -1.28 -14.75 -1.71
N ASP A 164 -1.61 -13.68 -0.99
CA ASP A 164 -0.75 -12.89 -0.14
C ASP A 164 -1.18 -13.15 1.30
N ARG A 165 -0.25 -13.62 2.13
CA ARG A 165 -0.50 -13.91 3.55
C ARG A 165 -0.30 -12.69 4.45
N GLY A 166 0.31 -11.61 3.93
CA GLY A 166 0.66 -10.45 4.73
C GLY A 166 1.51 -10.80 5.96
N GLN A 167 1.29 -10.07 7.05
CA GLN A 167 1.87 -10.31 8.38
C GLN A 167 0.83 -10.74 9.41
N ALA A 168 -0.47 -10.53 9.12
CA ALA A 168 -1.59 -10.91 9.97
C ALA A 168 -2.08 -12.34 9.70
N TYR A 169 -1.32 -13.15 8.96
CA TYR A 169 -1.68 -14.53 8.72
C TYR A 169 -1.81 -15.30 10.03
N GLY A 170 -2.82 -16.15 10.07
CA GLY A 170 -3.05 -17.05 11.20
C GLY A 170 -2.39 -18.41 11.02
N ARG A 171 -2.70 -19.28 11.98
CA ARG A 171 -2.44 -20.71 11.94
C ARG A 171 -3.71 -21.42 12.42
N VAL A 172 -4.14 -22.45 11.70
CA VAL A 172 -5.21 -23.33 12.17
C VAL A 172 -4.60 -24.51 12.92
N ALA A 173 -5.20 -24.92 14.04
CA ALA A 173 -4.71 -26.02 14.86
C ALA A 173 -5.71 -27.17 14.92
N PHE A 174 -5.21 -28.39 14.82
CA PHE A 174 -5.96 -29.63 14.97
C PHE A 174 -5.25 -30.53 15.97
N SER A 175 -6.02 -31.25 16.79
CA SER A 175 -5.46 -32.31 17.61
C SER A 175 -5.58 -33.67 16.91
N CYS A 176 -4.60 -34.54 17.16
CA CYS A 176 -4.66 -35.95 16.80
C CYS A 176 -4.00 -36.77 17.91
N PRO A 177 -4.27 -38.09 18.03
CA PRO A 177 -3.55 -38.93 18.98
C PRO A 177 -2.04 -38.76 18.82
N ARG A 178 -1.30 -38.60 19.92
CA ARG A 178 0.14 -38.30 19.90
C ARG A 178 0.94 -39.20 18.95
N ASN A 179 0.62 -40.48 18.91
CA ASN A 179 1.30 -41.47 18.08
C ASN A 179 1.10 -41.28 16.57
N GLN A 180 0.17 -40.43 16.14
CA GLN A 180 -0.06 -40.10 14.72
C GLN A 180 0.81 -38.94 14.23
N LEU A 181 1.38 -38.11 15.12
CA LEU A 181 2.20 -36.96 14.71
C LEU A 181 3.42 -37.38 13.87
N ALA A 182 4.11 -38.45 14.29
CA ALA A 182 5.25 -38.98 13.56
C ALA A 182 4.85 -39.54 12.19
N LEU A 183 3.71 -40.26 12.11
CA LEU A 183 3.18 -40.80 10.87
C LEU A 183 2.75 -39.69 9.89
N LEU A 184 2.17 -38.61 10.40
CA LEU A 184 1.83 -37.44 9.60
C LEU A 184 3.09 -36.80 9.02
N GLN A 185 4.13 -36.62 9.83
CA GLN A 185 5.41 -36.08 9.37
C GLN A 185 6.03 -36.96 8.29
N GLU A 186 6.05 -38.28 8.46
CA GLU A 186 6.55 -39.23 7.46
C GLU A 186 5.74 -39.18 6.16
N THR A 187 4.42 -38.98 6.25
CA THR A 187 3.54 -38.78 5.08
C THR A 187 3.92 -37.51 4.32
N MET A 188 4.11 -36.39 5.02
CA MET A 188 4.51 -35.12 4.41
C MET A 188 5.91 -35.20 3.78
N ASP A 189 6.86 -35.89 4.41
CA ASP A 189 8.18 -36.16 3.84
C ASP A 189 8.11 -36.98 2.55
N LYS A 190 7.29 -38.02 2.54
CA LYS A 190 7.10 -38.91 1.38
C LYS A 190 6.48 -38.18 0.19
N GLU A 191 5.46 -37.36 0.45
CA GLU A 191 4.77 -36.57 -0.57
C GLU A 191 5.52 -35.26 -0.92
N LYS A 192 6.64 -34.98 -0.25
CA LYS A 192 7.49 -33.79 -0.43
C LYS A 192 6.75 -32.48 -0.17
N GLU A 193 5.87 -32.49 0.82
CA GLU A 193 5.14 -31.32 1.28
C GLU A 193 5.98 -30.47 2.25
N THR A 194 5.51 -29.25 2.52
CA THR A 194 6.25 -28.31 3.36
C THR A 194 5.99 -28.58 4.84
N ILE A 195 7.06 -28.94 5.57
CA ILE A 195 7.08 -29.00 7.02
C ILE A 195 7.84 -27.79 7.54
N LEU A 196 7.14 -26.87 8.22
CA LEU A 196 7.73 -25.67 8.81
C LEU A 196 8.49 -26.01 10.10
N THR A 197 7.87 -26.82 10.95
CA THR A 197 8.45 -27.26 12.22
C THR A 197 8.22 -28.76 12.36
N ARG A 198 9.32 -29.51 12.37
CA ARG A 198 9.29 -30.94 12.67
C ARG A 198 8.85 -31.18 14.11
N LEU A 199 8.50 -32.44 14.41
CA LEU A 199 8.03 -32.86 15.72
C LEU A 199 8.88 -32.27 16.85
N VAL A 200 8.24 -31.44 17.68
CA VAL A 200 8.90 -30.71 18.76
C VAL A 200 8.01 -30.64 19.99
N SER A 201 8.60 -30.71 21.18
CA SER A 201 7.91 -30.48 22.45
C SER A 201 7.90 -28.99 22.79
N LEU A 202 6.73 -28.48 23.17
CA LEU A 202 6.50 -27.11 23.59
C LEU A 202 6.03 -27.08 25.04
N ASP A 203 6.72 -26.26 25.84
CA ASP A 203 6.39 -26.05 27.23
C ASP A 203 5.54 -24.78 27.37
N THR A 204 4.47 -24.88 28.17
CA THR A 204 3.70 -23.72 28.64
C THR A 204 3.93 -23.59 30.15
N PRO A 205 4.33 -22.41 30.67
CA PRO A 205 4.61 -22.23 32.09
C PRO A 205 3.46 -22.71 32.98
N GLY A 206 3.78 -23.67 33.87
CA GLY A 206 2.81 -24.22 34.83
C GLY A 206 1.74 -25.16 34.23
N LYS A 207 1.87 -25.56 32.96
CA LYS A 207 0.92 -26.46 32.28
C LYS A 207 1.61 -27.65 31.62
N ALA A 208 0.83 -28.55 31.03
CA ALA A 208 1.33 -29.74 30.36
C ALA A 208 2.16 -29.40 29.12
N THR A 209 3.31 -30.05 28.97
CA THR A 209 4.11 -30.03 27.74
C THR A 209 3.36 -30.76 26.63
N VAL A 210 3.23 -30.13 25.47
CA VAL A 210 2.59 -30.71 24.28
C VAL A 210 3.62 -30.99 23.18
N GLU A 211 3.31 -31.93 22.30
CA GLU A 211 4.11 -32.16 21.08
C GLU A 211 3.33 -31.68 19.87
N VAL A 212 4.03 -31.00 18.96
CA VAL A 212 3.43 -30.46 17.73
C VAL A 212 4.26 -30.74 16.50
N VAL A 213 3.60 -30.77 15.35
CA VAL A 213 4.19 -30.64 14.00
C VAL A 213 3.50 -29.45 13.32
N ILE A 214 4.28 -28.60 12.65
CA ILE A 214 3.75 -27.45 11.92
C ILE A 214 4.02 -27.64 10.43
N LEU A 215 2.95 -27.59 9.66
CA LEU A 215 2.95 -27.75 8.21
C LEU A 215 2.59 -26.44 7.53
N ALA A 216 2.90 -26.34 6.24
CA ALA A 216 2.32 -25.35 5.34
C ALA A 216 1.62 -26.08 4.20
N ASP A 217 0.36 -25.72 3.96
CA ASP A 217 -0.39 -26.24 2.81
C ASP A 217 0.16 -25.70 1.48
N PRO A 218 -0.37 -26.12 0.32
CA PRO A 218 0.13 -25.70 -0.99
C PRO A 218 0.10 -24.17 -1.22
N ASP A 219 -0.79 -23.47 -0.54
CA ASP A 219 -0.94 -22.02 -0.59
C ASP A 219 -0.17 -21.32 0.55
N GLY A 220 0.53 -22.10 1.36
CA GLY A 220 1.38 -21.66 2.45
C GLY A 220 0.66 -21.47 3.77
N HIS A 221 -0.63 -21.81 3.90
CA HIS A 221 -1.38 -21.68 5.16
C HIS A 221 -0.77 -22.55 6.25
N GLU A 222 -0.54 -21.99 7.43
CA GLU A 222 0.08 -22.73 8.51
C GLU A 222 -0.91 -23.61 9.25
N ILE A 223 -0.48 -24.84 9.54
CA ILE A 223 -1.29 -25.85 10.22
C ILE A 223 -0.50 -26.42 11.38
N CYS A 224 -1.04 -26.35 12.59
CA CYS A 224 -0.50 -27.03 13.77
C CYS A 224 -1.25 -28.35 13.98
N PHE A 225 -0.54 -29.47 13.99
CA PHE A 225 -1.06 -30.71 14.56
C PHE A 225 -0.46 -30.92 15.94
N VAL A 226 -1.31 -31.05 16.97
CA VAL A 226 -0.91 -31.24 18.36
C VAL A 226 -1.37 -32.59 18.91
N GLY A 227 -0.59 -33.20 19.80
CA GLY A 227 -0.98 -34.43 20.50
C GLY A 227 -2.17 -34.19 21.45
N ASP A 228 -3.30 -34.85 21.16
CA ASP A 228 -4.59 -34.63 21.84
C ASP A 228 -4.53 -34.86 23.36
N GLU A 229 -3.83 -35.90 23.80
CA GLU A 229 -3.82 -36.31 25.21
C GLU A 229 -3.22 -35.22 26.12
N ALA A 230 -2.10 -34.63 25.69
CA ALA A 230 -1.46 -33.54 26.41
C ALA A 230 -2.20 -32.20 26.19
N PHE A 231 -2.73 -31.99 24.99
CA PHE A 231 -3.48 -30.78 24.66
C PHE A 231 -4.72 -30.62 25.55
N ARG A 232 -5.48 -31.69 25.80
CA ARG A 232 -6.62 -31.66 26.73
C ARG A 232 -6.23 -31.21 28.13
N SER A 233 -5.04 -31.59 28.60
CA SER A 233 -4.55 -31.13 29.90
C SER A 233 -4.13 -29.66 29.87
N LEU A 234 -3.56 -29.19 28.77
CA LEU A 234 -3.13 -27.80 28.56
C LEU A 234 -4.33 -26.84 28.42
N SER A 235 -5.38 -27.27 27.72
CA SER A 235 -6.50 -26.45 27.25
C SER A 235 -7.66 -26.32 28.26
N GLN A 236 -7.45 -26.76 29.50
CA GLN A 236 -8.45 -26.62 30.55
C GLN A 236 -8.79 -25.15 30.80
N VAL A 237 -10.10 -24.87 30.93
CA VAL A 237 -10.60 -23.52 31.21
C VAL A 237 -10.10 -23.08 32.57
N ASP A 238 -9.45 -21.92 32.61
CA ASP A 238 -8.95 -21.28 33.81
C ASP A 238 -10.02 -20.34 34.38
N PRO A 239 -10.58 -20.61 35.57
CA PRO A 239 -11.56 -19.72 36.21
C PRO A 239 -11.05 -18.29 36.48
N LYS A 240 -9.73 -18.08 36.47
CA LYS A 240 -9.08 -16.78 36.68
C LYS A 240 -8.64 -16.11 35.38
N ALA A 241 -8.98 -16.66 34.22
CA ALA A 241 -8.47 -16.17 32.94
C ALA A 241 -8.79 -14.68 32.68
N ASP A 242 -10.00 -14.23 33.04
CA ASP A 242 -10.40 -12.82 32.93
C ASP A 242 -9.57 -11.92 33.85
N GLU A 243 -9.29 -12.36 35.09
CA GLU A 243 -8.46 -11.61 36.05
C GLU A 243 -7.01 -11.49 35.57
N LEU A 244 -6.45 -12.59 35.05
CA LEU A 244 -5.09 -12.63 34.51
C LEU A 244 -4.94 -11.70 33.30
N LEU A 245 -5.86 -11.77 32.34
CA LEU A 245 -5.87 -10.88 31.17
C LEU A 245 -6.00 -9.41 31.60
N ALA A 246 -6.91 -9.10 32.52
CA ALA A 246 -7.10 -7.74 33.02
C ALA A 246 -5.83 -7.19 33.70
N SER A 247 -5.14 -8.02 34.49
CA SER A 247 -3.85 -7.66 35.10
C SER A 247 -2.78 -7.38 34.05
N ALA A 248 -2.64 -8.27 33.05
CA ALA A 248 -1.66 -8.11 31.97
C ALA A 248 -1.92 -6.86 31.12
N MET A 249 -3.20 -6.54 30.84
CA MET A 249 -3.58 -5.32 30.14
C MET A 249 -3.28 -4.05 30.97
N ALA A 250 -3.44 -4.09 32.29
CA ALA A 250 -3.13 -2.96 33.16
C ALA A 250 -1.62 -2.69 33.28
N GLU A 251 -0.81 -3.74 33.19
CA GLU A 251 0.66 -3.68 33.19
C GLU A 251 1.25 -3.34 31.80
N ASP A 252 0.44 -3.38 30.73
CA ASP A 252 0.92 -3.04 29.39
C ASP A 252 1.16 -1.53 29.25
N HIS A 253 2.39 -1.18 28.87
CA HIS A 253 2.81 0.19 28.62
C HIS A 253 3.19 0.44 27.16
N SER A 254 2.85 -0.50 26.25
CA SER A 254 3.18 -0.44 24.82
C SER A 254 2.67 0.85 24.17
N ASP A 255 1.45 1.31 24.50
CA ASP A 255 0.90 2.57 23.99
C ASP A 255 1.80 3.79 24.33
N SER A 256 2.28 3.85 25.58
CA SER A 256 3.17 4.93 26.03
C SER A 256 4.55 4.84 25.35
N TRP A 257 5.00 3.62 25.05
CA TRP A 257 6.26 3.36 24.36
C TRP A 257 6.19 3.83 22.90
N PHE A 258 5.10 3.52 22.20
CA PHE A 258 4.85 3.98 20.82
C PHE A 258 4.81 5.51 20.73
N GLN A 259 4.07 6.16 21.62
CA GLN A 259 3.97 7.63 21.67
C GLN A 259 5.33 8.32 21.86
N LYS A 260 6.22 7.75 22.68
CA LYS A 260 7.56 8.33 22.95
C LYS A 260 8.56 8.11 21.80
N ARG A 261 8.39 7.07 20.99
CA ARG A 261 9.35 6.69 19.93
C ARG A 261 8.86 6.97 18.51
N GLY A 262 7.75 7.70 18.36
CA GLY A 262 7.19 8.05 17.06
C GLY A 262 6.51 6.88 16.33
N GLY A 263 6.26 5.77 17.04
CA GLY A 263 5.43 4.67 16.53
C GLY A 263 3.96 5.06 16.62
N LYS A 264 3.20 4.88 15.54
CA LYS A 264 1.76 5.08 15.56
C LYS A 264 1.07 3.77 15.93
N LYS A 265 0.14 3.84 16.88
CA LYS A 265 -0.94 2.84 17.04
C LYS A 265 -1.76 2.86 15.75
N ALA A 266 -2.03 1.71 15.13
CA ALA A 266 -3.03 1.66 14.07
C ALA A 266 -4.38 2.03 14.69
N GLN A 267 -5.05 3.01 14.10
CA GLN A 267 -6.45 3.26 14.42
C GLN A 267 -7.27 2.12 13.79
N PRO A 268 -8.40 1.70 14.37
CA PRO A 268 -9.26 0.69 13.76
C PRO A 268 -9.69 1.18 12.37
N GLU A 269 -9.09 0.59 11.34
CA GLU A 269 -9.37 0.87 9.94
C GLU A 269 -10.73 0.25 9.58
N GLN A 270 -11.68 1.08 9.16
CA GLN A 270 -12.95 0.60 8.62
C GLN A 270 -12.69 -0.01 7.23
N ILE A 271 -12.55 -1.33 7.18
CA ILE A 271 -12.42 -2.11 5.95
C ILE A 271 -13.83 -2.26 5.32
N VAL A 272 -13.98 -1.91 4.04
CA VAL A 272 -15.21 -2.12 3.25
C VAL A 272 -14.88 -2.95 2.02
N MET A 273 -15.71 -3.97 1.76
CA MET A 273 -15.55 -5.01 0.74
C MET A 273 -15.64 -4.53 -0.71
N VAL A 274 -14.89 -5.23 -1.56
CA VAL A 274 -14.68 -5.00 -2.99
C VAL A 274 -15.83 -5.57 -3.83
N ASN A 275 -16.45 -4.72 -4.66
CA ASN A 275 -17.03 -5.11 -5.94
C ASN A 275 -16.53 -4.10 -7.00
N GLU A 276 -16.34 -4.60 -8.22
CA GLU A 276 -15.76 -3.99 -9.42
C GLU A 276 -15.95 -2.46 -9.60
N ILE A 277 -15.07 -1.58 -9.07
CA ILE A 277 -15.00 -0.15 -9.45
C ILE A 277 -13.56 0.44 -9.26
N LEU A 278 -13.15 1.35 -10.18
CA LEU A 278 -11.91 2.16 -10.22
C LEU A 278 -11.32 2.62 -8.86
N PRO A 279 -9.97 2.67 -8.72
CA PRO A 279 -9.30 3.15 -7.51
C PRO A 279 -9.51 4.66 -7.29
N TRP A 280 -10.02 5.04 -6.11
CA TRP A 280 -10.45 6.41 -5.73
C TRP A 280 -9.48 7.60 -5.87
N PRO A 281 -8.13 7.50 -5.75
CA PRO A 281 -7.27 8.67 -5.72
C PRO A 281 -7.01 9.29 -7.10
N ALA A 282 -6.97 8.48 -8.16
CA ALA A 282 -6.74 8.98 -9.53
C ALA A 282 -7.95 9.75 -10.09
N PRO A 283 -9.20 9.22 -10.05
CA PRO A 283 -10.37 9.97 -10.51
C PRO A 283 -10.60 11.26 -9.72
N THR A 284 -10.40 11.24 -8.39
CA THR A 284 -10.54 12.45 -7.56
C THR A 284 -9.49 13.50 -7.92
N SER A 285 -8.23 13.10 -8.13
CA SER A 285 -7.18 14.01 -8.61
C SER A 285 -7.51 14.58 -10.01
N LEU A 286 -7.96 13.75 -10.94
CA LEU A 286 -8.36 14.20 -12.28
C LEU A 286 -9.50 15.20 -12.24
N VAL A 287 -10.56 14.92 -11.46
CA VAL A 287 -11.68 15.84 -11.28
C VAL A 287 -11.21 17.16 -10.68
N GLY A 288 -10.36 17.13 -9.64
CA GLY A 288 -9.78 18.33 -9.05
C GLY A 288 -9.03 19.18 -10.07
N PHE A 289 -8.14 18.56 -10.84
CA PHE A 289 -7.34 19.22 -11.87
C PHE A 289 -8.22 19.85 -12.96
N LEU A 290 -9.20 19.12 -13.49
CA LEU A 290 -10.13 19.64 -14.50
C LEU A 290 -11.02 20.76 -13.96
N LEU A 291 -11.50 20.66 -12.71
CA LEU A 291 -12.26 21.73 -12.08
C LEU A 291 -11.41 23.01 -11.92
N GLY A 292 -10.13 22.88 -11.57
CA GLY A 292 -9.20 24.01 -11.50
C GLY A 292 -9.06 24.72 -12.86
N ILE A 293 -8.90 23.94 -13.93
CA ILE A 293 -8.85 24.44 -15.32
C ILE A 293 -10.18 25.15 -15.67
N ILE A 294 -11.31 24.46 -15.57
CA ILE A 294 -12.61 25.02 -15.98
C ILE A 294 -12.94 26.29 -15.19
N SER A 295 -12.67 26.28 -13.88
CA SER A 295 -12.90 27.42 -12.98
C SER A 295 -12.13 28.65 -13.44
N LEU A 296 -10.83 28.51 -13.65
CA LEU A 296 -10.00 29.65 -14.05
C LEU A 296 -10.32 30.12 -15.47
N PHE A 297 -10.64 29.21 -16.39
CA PHE A 297 -11.08 29.56 -17.75
C PHE A 297 -12.34 30.43 -17.75
N VAL A 298 -13.36 30.04 -16.97
CA VAL A 298 -14.62 30.78 -16.88
C VAL A 298 -14.40 32.15 -16.24
N ILE A 299 -13.59 32.25 -15.19
CA ILE A 299 -13.27 33.53 -14.54
C ILE A 299 -12.55 34.45 -15.53
N ASP A 300 -11.50 33.96 -16.22
CA ASP A 300 -10.77 34.75 -17.22
C ASP A 300 -11.69 35.26 -18.33
N PHE A 301 -12.51 34.37 -18.91
CA PHE A 301 -13.48 34.73 -19.94
C PHE A 301 -14.44 35.86 -19.50
N ILE A 302 -14.95 35.79 -18.27
CA ILE A 302 -15.84 36.83 -17.73
C ILE A 302 -15.08 38.13 -17.50
N LEU A 303 -13.85 38.08 -16.98
CA LEU A 303 -13.04 39.27 -16.71
C LEU A 303 -12.65 40.05 -17.97
N LEU A 304 -12.39 39.33 -19.06
CA LEU A 304 -12.03 39.90 -20.36
C LEU A 304 -13.16 40.68 -21.02
N ILE A 305 -14.42 40.45 -20.62
CA ILE A 305 -15.57 41.26 -21.06
C ILE A 305 -15.41 42.72 -20.59
N TYR A 306 -14.76 42.93 -19.44
CA TYR A 306 -14.74 44.22 -18.76
C TYR A 306 -13.35 44.88 -18.68
N THR A 307 -12.27 44.10 -18.83
CA THR A 307 -10.90 44.57 -18.55
C THR A 307 -9.85 43.88 -19.42
N ARG A 308 -8.66 44.48 -19.56
CA ARG A 308 -7.49 43.83 -20.17
C ARG A 308 -6.80 42.90 -19.18
N PHE A 309 -6.31 41.75 -19.66
CA PHE A 309 -5.72 40.71 -18.83
C PHE A 309 -4.57 41.23 -17.94
N PHE A 310 -3.60 41.96 -18.52
CA PHE A 310 -2.43 42.44 -17.77
C PHE A 310 -2.68 43.67 -16.89
N SER A 311 -3.94 44.08 -16.69
CA SER A 311 -4.24 45.16 -15.75
C SER A 311 -4.17 44.66 -14.30
N ILE A 312 -3.61 45.47 -13.39
CA ILE A 312 -3.54 45.14 -11.95
C ILE A 312 -4.92 44.74 -11.38
N PRO A 313 -6.02 45.49 -11.68
CA PRO A 313 -7.35 45.10 -11.23
C PRO A 313 -7.78 43.71 -11.70
N SER A 314 -7.51 43.36 -12.97
CA SER A 314 -7.88 42.05 -13.54
C SER A 314 -7.14 40.91 -12.88
N LEU A 315 -5.82 41.06 -12.66
CA LEU A 315 -5.01 40.04 -11.99
C LEU A 315 -5.44 39.82 -10.52
N ILE A 316 -5.76 40.90 -9.80
CA ILE A 316 -6.28 40.83 -8.43
C ILE A 316 -7.65 40.14 -8.42
N LEU A 317 -8.55 40.51 -9.33
CA LEU A 317 -9.90 39.97 -9.37
C LEU A 317 -9.91 38.49 -9.81
N LEU A 318 -9.04 38.11 -10.77
CA LEU A 318 -8.80 36.73 -11.17
C LEU A 318 -8.35 35.88 -9.98
N PHE A 319 -7.33 36.34 -9.25
CA PHE A 319 -6.81 35.65 -8.08
C PHE A 319 -7.87 35.54 -6.96
N ALA A 320 -8.52 36.65 -6.60
CA ALA A 320 -9.53 36.66 -5.54
C ALA A 320 -10.73 35.76 -5.88
N SER A 321 -11.18 35.77 -7.14
CA SER A 321 -12.28 34.93 -7.61
C SER A 321 -11.90 33.45 -7.61
N PHE A 322 -10.68 33.12 -8.05
CA PHE A 322 -10.18 31.74 -8.05
C PHE A 322 -10.02 31.20 -6.63
N VAL A 323 -9.48 31.99 -5.69
CA VAL A 323 -9.36 31.61 -4.27
C VAL A 323 -10.73 31.45 -3.61
N SER A 324 -11.67 32.36 -3.91
CA SER A 324 -13.05 32.26 -3.40
C SER A 324 -13.76 31.00 -3.90
N LEU A 325 -13.56 30.65 -5.17
CA LEU A 325 -14.12 29.46 -5.77
C LEU A 325 -13.45 28.18 -5.26
N LEU A 326 -12.12 28.20 -5.05
CA LEU A 326 -11.42 27.12 -4.35
C LEU A 326 -12.03 26.89 -2.97
N PHE A 327 -12.23 27.96 -2.18
CA PHE A 327 -12.84 27.87 -0.85
C PHE A 327 -14.25 27.28 -0.91
N LEU A 328 -15.09 27.74 -1.84
CA LEU A 328 -16.45 27.23 -2.05
C LEU A 328 -16.44 25.75 -2.47
N ILE A 329 -15.59 25.39 -3.42
CA ILE A 329 -15.48 24.01 -3.91
C ILE A 329 -14.99 23.11 -2.79
N SER A 330 -13.92 23.47 -2.08
CA SER A 330 -13.32 22.62 -1.05
C SER A 330 -14.19 22.47 0.20
N HIS A 331 -14.99 23.47 0.57
CA HIS A 331 -15.78 23.46 1.81
C HIS A 331 -17.28 23.17 1.61
N ALA A 332 -17.87 23.49 0.44
CA ALA A 332 -19.32 23.36 0.23
C ALA A 332 -19.70 22.29 -0.80
N ILE A 333 -19.00 22.23 -1.94
CA ILE A 333 -19.36 21.32 -3.04
C ILE A 333 -18.71 19.96 -2.84
N LEU A 334 -17.41 19.93 -2.59
CA LEU A 334 -16.61 18.71 -2.51
C LEU A 334 -17.07 17.73 -1.41
N PRO A 335 -17.39 18.14 -0.17
CA PRO A 335 -17.87 17.20 0.83
C PRO A 335 -19.14 16.48 0.37
N ARG A 336 -20.05 17.20 -0.30
CA ARG A 336 -21.31 16.66 -0.83
C ARG A 336 -21.10 15.75 -2.04
N THR A 337 -20.19 16.14 -2.93
CA THR A 337 -19.81 15.31 -4.09
C THR A 337 -19.13 14.02 -3.64
N VAL A 338 -18.26 14.09 -2.65
CA VAL A 338 -17.61 12.91 -2.06
C VAL A 338 -18.62 12.05 -1.32
N GLU A 339 -19.53 12.61 -0.53
CA GLU A 339 -20.63 11.84 0.07
C GLU A 339 -21.51 11.16 -0.98
N PHE A 340 -21.74 11.81 -2.12
CA PHE A 340 -22.53 11.26 -3.23
C PHE A 340 -21.80 10.14 -3.98
N PHE A 341 -20.49 10.27 -4.25
CA PHE A 341 -19.71 9.28 -4.99
C PHE A 341 -19.05 8.21 -4.11
N SER A 342 -18.94 8.44 -2.78
CA SER A 342 -18.35 7.49 -1.83
C SER A 342 -19.03 6.12 -1.82
N PRO A 343 -20.35 5.97 -2.08
CA PRO A 343 -20.99 4.66 -2.24
C PRO A 343 -20.59 3.93 -3.54
N TYR A 344 -20.07 4.66 -4.53
CA TYR A 344 -19.82 4.17 -5.88
C TYR A 344 -18.32 4.08 -6.20
N ALA A 345 -17.42 4.10 -5.21
CA ALA A 345 -15.98 4.08 -5.48
C ALA A 345 -15.17 3.33 -4.42
N THR A 346 -14.13 2.61 -4.86
CA THR A 346 -13.21 1.90 -3.97
C THR A 346 -12.21 2.88 -3.36
N ARG A 347 -12.36 3.18 -2.07
CA ARG A 347 -11.22 3.68 -1.29
C ARG A 347 -10.20 2.54 -1.34
N GLY A 348 -9.13 2.68 -2.13
CA GLY A 348 -8.03 1.71 -2.14
C GLY A 348 -7.60 1.37 -0.70
N ARG A 349 -6.91 0.25 -0.51
CA ARG A 349 -6.66 -0.39 0.80
C ARG A 349 -6.15 0.55 1.92
N ASP A 350 -5.64 1.74 1.61
CA ASP A 350 -5.08 2.70 2.58
C ASP A 350 -5.48 4.18 2.33
N LEU A 351 -6.62 4.48 1.69
CA LEU A 351 -7.01 5.88 1.49
C LEU A 351 -7.70 6.46 2.71
N ASP A 352 -6.93 7.26 3.48
CA ASP A 352 -7.45 8.12 4.55
C ASP A 352 -8.72 8.85 4.08
N PRO A 353 -9.89 8.63 4.71
CA PRO A 353 -11.10 9.40 4.45
C PRO A 353 -10.91 10.90 4.66
N LYS A 354 -9.81 11.37 5.24
CA LYS A 354 -9.44 12.79 5.34
C LYS A 354 -8.47 13.25 4.24
N GLY A 355 -7.80 12.32 3.54
CA GLY A 355 -6.80 12.59 2.49
C GLY A 355 -7.37 13.02 1.14
N TYR A 356 -8.66 12.77 0.87
CA TYR A 356 -9.30 13.21 -0.39
C TYR A 356 -9.39 14.74 -0.51
N ARG A 357 -9.54 15.45 0.62
CA ARG A 357 -9.61 16.92 0.62
C ARG A 357 -8.25 17.53 0.23
N PRO A 358 -7.13 17.17 0.89
CA PRO A 358 -5.80 17.55 0.43
C PRO A 358 -5.55 17.16 -1.03
N ASN A 359 -5.87 15.93 -1.45
CA ASN A 359 -5.68 15.48 -2.84
C ASN A 359 -6.40 16.39 -3.84
N LEU A 360 -7.70 16.63 -3.66
CA LEU A 360 -8.46 17.47 -4.57
C LEU A 360 -8.02 18.94 -4.52
N VAL A 361 -7.75 19.49 -3.33
CA VAL A 361 -7.28 20.88 -3.20
C VAL A 361 -5.97 21.07 -3.94
N ILE A 362 -5.01 20.17 -3.75
CA ILE A 362 -3.72 20.20 -4.46
C ILE A 362 -3.96 20.08 -5.97
N ALA A 363 -4.73 19.09 -6.42
CA ALA A 363 -5.04 18.89 -7.84
C ALA A 363 -5.74 20.11 -8.46
N PHE A 364 -6.70 20.72 -7.77
CA PHE A 364 -7.39 21.94 -8.20
C PHE A 364 -6.43 23.11 -8.34
N CYS A 365 -5.56 23.32 -7.36
CA CYS A 365 -4.54 24.36 -7.42
C CYS A 365 -3.59 24.12 -8.59
N LEU A 366 -3.13 22.87 -8.79
CA LEU A 366 -2.27 22.51 -9.92
C LEU A 366 -2.98 22.70 -11.27
N GLY A 367 -4.26 22.35 -11.39
CA GLY A 367 -5.06 22.61 -12.59
C GLY A 367 -5.23 24.10 -12.87
N GLY A 368 -5.43 24.90 -11.83
CA GLY A 368 -5.43 26.36 -11.91
C GLY A 368 -4.10 26.94 -12.36
N VAL A 369 -2.98 26.54 -11.74
CA VAL A 369 -1.63 26.98 -12.16
C VAL A 369 -1.32 26.53 -13.58
N PHE A 370 -1.73 25.32 -13.94
CA PHE A 370 -1.58 24.79 -15.30
C PHE A 370 -2.24 25.70 -16.32
N LEU A 371 -3.52 26.01 -16.13
CA LEU A 371 -4.25 26.88 -17.05
C LEU A 371 -3.76 28.34 -16.95
N PHE A 372 -3.41 28.82 -15.77
CA PHE A 372 -2.86 30.17 -15.60
C PHE A 372 -1.61 30.37 -16.47
N GLY A 373 -0.72 29.38 -16.51
CA GLY A 373 0.45 29.39 -17.39
C GLY A 373 0.09 29.48 -18.88
N LEU A 374 -0.95 28.77 -19.33
CA LEU A 374 -1.43 28.82 -20.71
C LEU A 374 -2.11 30.15 -21.05
N ILE A 375 -2.97 30.65 -20.16
CA ILE A 375 -3.64 31.96 -20.27
C ILE A 375 -2.59 33.07 -20.31
N LEU A 376 -1.63 33.04 -19.40
CA LEU A 376 -0.51 33.98 -19.35
C LEU A 376 0.28 33.98 -20.66
N SER A 377 0.51 32.80 -21.24
CA SER A 377 1.19 32.66 -22.53
C SER A 377 0.36 33.20 -23.68
N PHE A 378 -0.94 32.88 -23.73
CA PHE A 378 -1.87 33.32 -24.77
C PHE A 378 -2.02 34.84 -24.78
N HIS A 379 -2.38 35.44 -23.64
CA HIS A 379 -2.54 36.89 -23.53
C HIS A 379 -1.24 37.65 -23.72
N ALA A 380 -0.09 37.04 -23.41
CA ALA A 380 1.18 37.66 -23.74
C ALA A 380 1.32 37.93 -25.24
N PHE A 381 0.83 37.03 -26.10
CA PHE A 381 0.83 37.24 -27.56
C PHE A 381 -0.19 38.29 -28.02
N GLU A 382 -1.34 38.39 -27.36
CA GLU A 382 -2.42 39.32 -27.72
C GLU A 382 -2.18 40.75 -27.22
N GLU A 383 -1.76 40.90 -25.95
CA GLU A 383 -1.77 42.20 -25.26
C GLU A 383 -0.39 42.85 -25.07
N LEU A 384 0.69 42.05 -25.08
CA LEU A 384 2.04 42.56 -24.83
C LEU A 384 2.85 42.67 -26.13
N SER A 385 3.51 43.81 -26.30
CA SER A 385 4.46 44.02 -27.41
C SER A 385 5.66 43.06 -27.36
N ASN A 386 6.03 42.59 -26.16
CA ASN A 386 7.14 41.67 -25.92
C ASN A 386 6.66 40.30 -25.39
N SER A 387 5.70 39.68 -26.09
CA SER A 387 5.12 38.37 -25.76
C SER A 387 6.16 37.28 -25.42
N ARG A 388 7.32 37.34 -26.08
CA ARG A 388 8.48 36.45 -25.93
C ARG A 388 9.09 36.41 -24.53
N ILE A 389 8.77 37.38 -23.68
CA ILE A 389 9.19 37.41 -22.27
C ILE A 389 8.30 36.54 -21.39
N VAL A 390 7.00 36.50 -21.70
CA VAL A 390 6.01 36.01 -20.75
C VAL A 390 5.54 34.60 -21.12
N TRP A 391 5.45 34.27 -22.42
CA TRP A 391 5.02 32.93 -22.83
C TRP A 391 5.96 31.80 -22.37
N PRO A 392 7.31 31.91 -22.36
CA PRO A 392 8.15 30.79 -21.91
C PRO A 392 7.94 30.51 -20.42
N PHE A 393 7.76 31.56 -19.63
CA PHE A 393 7.46 31.45 -18.21
C PHE A 393 6.06 30.87 -17.97
N GLY A 394 5.06 31.29 -18.74
CA GLY A 394 3.72 30.70 -18.69
C GLY A 394 3.73 29.21 -19.01
N VAL A 395 4.39 28.80 -20.10
CA VAL A 395 4.55 27.38 -20.45
C VAL A 395 5.35 26.62 -19.39
N TYR A 396 6.38 27.23 -18.80
CA TYR A 396 7.11 26.64 -17.67
C TYR A 396 6.18 26.35 -16.49
N LEU A 397 5.30 27.30 -16.10
CA LEU A 397 4.35 27.08 -15.01
C LEU A 397 3.38 25.94 -15.32
N SER A 398 2.91 25.86 -16.57
CA SER A 398 2.07 24.75 -17.02
C SER A 398 2.81 23.41 -16.94
N LEU A 399 4.04 23.32 -17.43
CA LEU A 399 4.83 22.09 -17.36
C LEU A 399 5.14 21.68 -15.92
N LEU A 400 5.44 22.63 -15.04
CA LEU A 400 5.69 22.38 -13.62
C LEU A 400 4.44 21.82 -12.93
N ALA A 401 3.29 22.48 -13.12
CA ALA A 401 2.03 22.03 -12.54
C ALA A 401 1.61 20.66 -13.07
N PHE A 402 1.76 20.43 -14.38
CA PHE A 402 1.46 19.14 -15.00
C PHE A 402 2.40 18.04 -14.51
N PHE A 403 3.70 18.31 -14.36
CA PHE A 403 4.68 17.35 -13.84
C PHE A 403 4.24 16.81 -12.48
N HIS A 404 3.95 17.70 -11.54
CA HIS A 404 3.53 17.33 -10.18
C HIS A 404 2.18 16.60 -10.17
N TRP A 405 1.20 17.09 -10.94
CA TRP A 405 -0.12 16.47 -10.99
C TRP A 405 -0.06 15.06 -11.60
N SER A 406 0.59 14.94 -12.75
CA SER A 406 0.66 13.67 -13.49
C SER A 406 1.53 12.64 -12.80
N GLU A 407 2.51 13.05 -11.98
CA GLU A 407 3.28 12.17 -11.11
C GLU A 407 2.35 11.42 -10.14
N PHE A 408 1.56 12.17 -9.36
CA PHE A 408 0.56 11.59 -8.46
C PHE A 408 -0.48 10.78 -9.24
N PHE A 409 -0.99 11.32 -10.34
CA PHE A 409 -2.07 10.69 -11.11
C PHE A 409 -1.65 9.34 -11.69
N VAL A 410 -0.47 9.25 -12.32
CA VAL A 410 0.04 7.98 -12.87
C VAL A 410 0.40 7.00 -11.75
N ALA A 411 0.97 7.47 -10.65
CA ALA A 411 1.21 6.63 -9.48
C ALA A 411 -0.10 6.05 -8.92
N ALA A 412 -1.15 6.86 -8.85
CA ALA A 412 -2.48 6.45 -8.40
C ALA A 412 -3.18 5.48 -9.35
N LEU A 413 -2.89 5.53 -10.65
CA LEU A 413 -3.40 4.56 -11.62
C LEU A 413 -2.65 3.23 -11.55
N THR A 414 -1.35 3.27 -11.27
CA THR A 414 -0.46 2.11 -11.45
C THR A 414 -0.12 1.39 -10.15
N ASN A 415 -0.22 2.08 -9.00
CA ASN A 415 0.04 1.54 -7.66
C ASN A 415 -0.90 2.21 -6.62
N PRO A 416 -2.22 1.96 -6.70
CA PRO A 416 -3.24 2.66 -5.90
C PRO A 416 -3.18 2.37 -4.39
N SER A 417 -2.51 1.30 -3.96
CA SER A 417 -2.37 0.94 -2.55
C SER A 417 -1.34 1.79 -1.81
N ARG A 418 -0.46 2.51 -2.52
CA ARG A 418 0.65 3.27 -1.91
C ARG A 418 0.58 4.77 -2.15
N THR A 419 -0.61 5.28 -2.48
CA THR A 419 -0.76 6.69 -2.86
C THR A 419 -1.05 7.59 -1.68
N GLY A 420 -0.06 8.39 -1.30
CA GLY A 420 -0.20 9.56 -0.45
C GLY A 420 -0.06 10.87 -1.23
N VAL A 421 -0.52 11.97 -0.64
CA VAL A 421 -0.41 13.31 -1.25
C VAL A 421 1.04 13.82 -1.35
N ASP A 422 1.97 13.18 -0.65
CA ASP A 422 3.41 13.39 -0.81
C ASP A 422 3.89 13.02 -2.22
N LEU A 423 3.18 12.14 -2.94
CA LEU A 423 3.52 11.75 -4.32
C LEU A 423 3.28 12.87 -5.35
N TYR A 424 2.65 13.99 -4.97
CA TYR A 424 2.68 15.21 -5.79
C TYR A 424 4.09 15.83 -5.84
N LEU A 425 5.00 15.45 -4.94
CA LEU A 425 6.40 15.90 -4.89
C LEU A 425 6.58 17.43 -4.77
N LEU A 426 5.66 18.14 -4.12
CA LEU A 426 5.69 19.60 -4.04
C LEU A 426 6.73 20.14 -3.05
N ASP A 427 6.97 19.44 -1.95
CA ASP A 427 7.80 19.88 -0.82
C ASP A 427 8.81 18.81 -0.37
N HIS A 428 9.16 17.90 -1.27
CA HIS A 428 10.00 16.73 -0.97
C HIS A 428 11.44 17.08 -0.54
N SER A 429 11.94 18.28 -0.84
CA SER A 429 13.23 18.76 -0.34
C SER A 429 13.35 20.29 -0.35
N PRO A 430 14.04 20.89 0.65
CA PRO A 430 14.34 22.32 0.63
C PRO A 430 15.28 22.70 -0.52
N GLU A 431 16.15 21.80 -0.97
CA GLU A 431 17.02 22.00 -2.14
C GLU A 431 16.21 22.17 -3.42
N TYR A 432 15.13 21.39 -3.58
CA TYR A 432 14.20 21.54 -4.70
C TYR A 432 13.50 22.91 -4.69
N LEU A 433 12.96 23.32 -3.55
CA LEU A 433 12.35 24.64 -3.39
C LEU A 433 13.34 25.77 -3.68
N GLY A 434 14.58 25.63 -3.20
CA GLY A 434 15.68 26.56 -3.47
C GLY A 434 16.05 26.64 -4.95
N ALA A 435 16.11 25.51 -5.66
CA ALA A 435 16.36 25.46 -7.10
C ALA A 435 15.24 26.17 -7.88
N MET A 436 13.97 25.88 -7.58
CA MET A 436 12.84 26.57 -8.20
C MET A 436 12.90 28.09 -7.97
N ALA A 437 13.12 28.51 -6.72
CA ALA A 437 13.25 29.93 -6.39
C ALA A 437 14.41 30.59 -7.16
N LEU A 438 15.56 29.92 -7.26
CA LEU A 438 16.71 30.40 -8.02
C LEU A 438 16.37 30.56 -9.50
N SER A 439 15.66 29.60 -10.12
CA SER A 439 15.25 29.71 -11.53
C SER A 439 14.32 30.89 -11.80
N PHE A 440 13.44 31.22 -10.84
CA PHE A 440 12.52 32.36 -10.97
C PHE A 440 13.28 33.67 -10.80
N ILE A 441 14.15 33.74 -9.79
CA ILE A 441 14.98 34.91 -9.51
C ILE A 441 15.88 35.18 -10.70
N GLU A 442 16.58 34.18 -11.24
CA GLU A 442 17.42 34.32 -12.43
C GLU A 442 16.60 34.82 -13.62
N TYR A 443 15.48 34.15 -13.93
CA TYR A 443 14.66 34.50 -15.08
C TYR A 443 14.19 35.96 -15.05
N TRP A 444 13.56 36.37 -13.94
CA TRP A 444 12.99 37.71 -13.82
C TRP A 444 14.05 38.79 -13.62
N SER A 445 15.17 38.48 -12.95
CA SER A 445 16.29 39.42 -12.85
C SER A 445 16.90 39.66 -14.24
N GLU A 446 17.09 38.62 -15.04
CA GLU A 446 17.60 38.79 -16.40
C GLU A 446 16.61 39.51 -17.31
N VAL A 447 15.30 39.31 -17.15
CA VAL A 447 14.30 40.11 -17.88
C VAL A 447 14.41 41.60 -17.51
N LEU A 448 14.65 41.92 -16.24
CA LEU A 448 14.78 43.30 -15.76
C LEU A 448 16.09 43.97 -16.19
N PHE A 449 17.21 43.24 -16.13
CA PHE A 449 18.56 43.80 -16.35
C PHE A 449 19.13 43.50 -17.75
N TRP A 450 18.56 42.55 -18.50
CA TRP A 450 19.02 42.14 -19.83
C TRP A 450 17.85 42.14 -20.86
N PRO A 451 17.46 43.32 -21.38
CA PRO A 451 16.32 43.45 -22.30
C PRO A 451 16.44 42.71 -23.64
N SER A 452 17.65 42.27 -24.04
CA SER A 452 17.87 41.50 -25.28
C SER A 452 17.66 39.98 -25.15
N LYS A 453 17.38 39.47 -23.94
CA LYS A 453 16.93 38.08 -23.70
C LYS A 453 15.62 37.76 -24.44
N THR A 454 14.85 38.82 -24.72
CA THR A 454 13.46 38.81 -25.20
C THR A 454 13.31 38.47 -26.68
N THR A 455 14.36 38.60 -27.50
CA THR A 455 14.25 38.48 -28.97
C THR A 455 15.04 37.32 -29.59
N SER A 456 15.96 36.69 -28.86
CA SER A 456 17.10 36.02 -29.52
C SER A 456 17.07 34.48 -29.57
N TYR A 457 16.19 33.81 -28.80
CA TYR A 457 16.42 32.39 -28.47
C TYR A 457 15.21 31.45 -28.65
N LEU A 458 14.28 31.77 -29.55
CA LEU A 458 13.07 30.95 -29.78
C LEU A 458 13.38 29.46 -29.99
N TRP A 459 14.44 29.14 -30.74
CA TRP A 459 14.86 27.76 -30.98
C TRP A 459 15.30 27.05 -29.69
N LEU A 460 15.92 27.75 -28.73
CA LEU A 460 16.26 27.21 -27.41
C LEU A 460 14.99 26.98 -26.59
N ASN A 461 14.04 27.93 -26.59
CA ASN A 461 12.77 27.75 -25.89
C ASN A 461 12.04 26.50 -26.40
N LEU A 462 11.92 26.34 -27.73
CA LEU A 462 11.27 25.18 -28.36
C LEU A 462 12.03 23.87 -28.10
N THR A 463 13.36 23.92 -28.10
CA THR A 463 14.19 22.76 -27.75
C THR A 463 13.98 22.36 -26.29
N GLY A 464 13.96 23.32 -25.37
CA GLY A 464 13.65 23.09 -23.96
C GLY A 464 12.27 22.50 -23.76
N LEU A 465 11.25 23.03 -24.43
CA LEU A 465 9.89 22.49 -24.43
C LEU A 465 9.84 21.04 -24.92
N LEU A 466 10.49 20.74 -26.06
CA LEU A 466 10.54 19.38 -26.59
C LEU A 466 11.22 18.42 -25.62
N ILE A 467 12.33 18.84 -25.00
CA ILE A 467 13.04 18.05 -23.98
C ILE A 467 12.15 17.82 -22.75
N CYS A 468 11.40 18.83 -22.28
CA CYS A 468 10.45 18.68 -21.19
C CYS A 468 9.37 17.65 -21.52
N VAL A 469 8.72 17.77 -22.68
CA VAL A 469 7.64 16.86 -23.09
C VAL A 469 8.17 15.43 -23.24
N ALA A 470 9.35 15.26 -23.84
CA ALA A 470 9.99 13.96 -23.99
C ALA A 470 10.39 13.35 -22.63
N GLY A 471 11.02 14.15 -21.75
CA GLY A 471 11.41 13.72 -20.41
C GLY A 471 10.22 13.33 -19.54
N GLU A 472 9.13 14.11 -19.64
CA GLU A 472 7.87 13.82 -18.97
C GLU A 472 7.26 12.51 -19.46
N ALA A 473 7.10 12.35 -20.77
CA ALA A 473 6.60 11.10 -21.35
C ALA A 473 7.47 9.91 -20.93
N PHE A 474 8.79 10.04 -20.97
CA PHE A 474 9.72 8.97 -20.61
C PHE A 474 9.61 8.57 -19.14
N ARG A 475 9.46 9.55 -18.25
CA ARG A 475 9.23 9.32 -16.81
C ARG A 475 7.91 8.58 -16.57
N LYS A 476 6.81 9.05 -17.15
CA LYS A 476 5.50 8.44 -16.96
C LYS A 476 5.39 7.05 -17.58
N MET A 477 6.05 6.82 -18.73
CA MET A 477 6.20 5.47 -19.30
C MET A 477 6.99 4.53 -18.39
N ALA A 478 8.02 5.02 -17.69
CA ALA A 478 8.77 4.23 -16.72
C ALA A 478 7.91 3.82 -15.51
N MET A 479 7.13 4.76 -14.98
CA MET A 479 6.18 4.49 -13.89
C MET A 479 5.13 3.46 -14.33
N TRP A 480 4.53 3.66 -15.51
CA TRP A 480 3.54 2.74 -16.06
C TRP A 480 4.09 1.34 -16.33
N THR A 481 5.31 1.26 -16.88
CA THR A 481 5.92 -0.03 -17.23
C THR A 481 6.33 -0.83 -15.99
N ALA A 482 6.77 -0.16 -14.92
CA ALA A 482 7.16 -0.81 -13.68
C ALA A 482 5.96 -1.08 -12.73
N ALA A 483 4.91 -0.26 -12.80
CA ALA A 483 3.70 -0.38 -12.01
C ALA A 483 3.99 -0.59 -10.51
N ASP A 484 3.55 -1.71 -9.92
CA ASP A 484 3.77 -2.05 -8.51
C ASP A 484 5.25 -2.18 -8.10
N ASN A 485 6.15 -2.31 -9.08
CA ASN A 485 7.61 -2.35 -8.88
C ASN A 485 8.23 -0.95 -8.84
N PHE A 486 7.48 0.09 -9.20
CA PHE A 486 7.93 1.48 -9.08
C PHE A 486 7.70 2.00 -7.66
N SER A 487 8.69 2.73 -7.13
CA SER A 487 8.58 3.43 -5.86
C SER A 487 9.29 4.79 -5.94
N HIS A 488 8.67 5.81 -5.35
CA HIS A 488 9.28 7.14 -5.21
C HIS A 488 10.42 7.16 -4.17
N TYR A 489 10.44 6.17 -3.28
CA TYR A 489 11.48 5.97 -2.27
C TYR A 489 12.32 4.74 -2.62
N ILE A 490 13.62 4.79 -2.34
CA ILE A 490 14.47 3.61 -2.53
C ILE A 490 14.03 2.54 -1.54
N GLU A 491 13.63 1.39 -2.08
CA GLU A 491 13.30 0.22 -1.28
C GLU A 491 14.60 -0.48 -0.87
N HIS A 492 14.78 -0.69 0.44
CA HIS A 492 15.91 -1.44 1.00
C HIS A 492 15.52 -2.85 1.44
N THR A 493 14.22 -3.14 1.49
CA THR A 493 13.67 -4.44 1.82
C THR A 493 13.05 -5.07 0.57
N TRP A 494 13.35 -6.35 0.36
CA TRP A 494 12.79 -7.12 -0.72
C TRP A 494 11.34 -7.51 -0.41
N ARG A 495 10.45 -7.42 -1.40
CA ARG A 495 9.05 -7.86 -1.32
C ARG A 495 8.81 -9.04 -2.26
N ARG A 496 7.94 -9.99 -1.90
CA ARG A 496 7.67 -11.18 -2.72
C ARG A 496 7.13 -10.85 -4.12
N GLU A 497 6.50 -9.69 -4.27
CA GLU A 497 5.94 -9.20 -5.54
C GLU A 497 6.95 -8.43 -6.38
N HIS A 498 8.13 -8.09 -5.84
CA HIS A 498 9.19 -7.41 -6.59
C HIS A 498 9.68 -8.30 -7.73
N ARG A 499 9.46 -7.83 -8.96
CA ARG A 499 9.96 -8.46 -10.18
C ARG A 499 10.94 -7.53 -10.87
N LEU A 500 12.00 -8.12 -11.41
CA LEU A 500 12.94 -7.38 -12.25
C LEU A 500 12.27 -7.00 -13.58
N VAL A 501 12.01 -5.72 -13.78
CA VAL A 501 11.39 -5.19 -15.01
C VAL A 501 12.47 -4.85 -16.03
N ARG A 502 12.46 -5.55 -17.18
CA ARG A 502 13.42 -5.33 -18.30
C ARG A 502 12.75 -4.96 -19.63
N LYS A 503 11.42 -4.88 -19.66
CA LYS A 503 10.62 -4.62 -20.88
C LYS A 503 10.35 -3.12 -21.08
N GLY A 504 9.95 -2.73 -22.29
CA GLY A 504 9.59 -1.35 -22.60
C GLY A 504 10.76 -0.38 -22.45
N VAL A 505 10.55 0.76 -21.79
CA VAL A 505 11.60 1.77 -21.58
C VAL A 505 12.79 1.26 -20.74
N TYR A 506 12.57 0.20 -19.93
CA TYR A 506 13.64 -0.47 -19.19
C TYR A 506 14.57 -1.31 -20.09
N ALA A 507 14.17 -1.63 -21.33
CA ALA A 507 15.08 -2.25 -22.28
C ALA A 507 16.12 -1.26 -22.83
N LEU A 508 15.82 0.04 -22.80
CA LEU A 508 16.69 1.10 -23.33
C LEU A 508 17.70 1.59 -22.29
N CYS A 509 17.27 1.72 -21.04
CA CYS A 509 18.13 2.09 -19.92
C CYS A 509 17.57 1.54 -18.60
N ARG A 510 18.43 1.37 -17.59
CA ARG A 510 18.05 0.78 -16.30
C ARG A 510 17.23 1.69 -15.39
N HIS A 511 17.41 3.01 -15.54
CA HIS A 511 16.76 4.02 -14.70
C HIS A 511 15.94 5.03 -15.51
N PRO A 512 14.96 4.60 -16.32
CA PRO A 512 14.26 5.48 -17.26
C PRO A 512 13.47 6.61 -16.57
N ALA A 513 12.95 6.38 -15.36
CA ALA A 513 12.28 7.42 -14.57
C ALA A 513 13.23 8.56 -14.16
N TYR A 514 14.50 8.24 -13.86
CA TYR A 514 15.54 9.21 -13.52
C TYR A 514 16.06 9.93 -14.76
N VAL A 515 16.21 9.22 -15.87
CA VAL A 515 16.54 9.83 -17.16
C VAL A 515 15.47 10.85 -17.57
N GLY A 516 14.19 10.48 -17.49
CA GLY A 516 13.08 11.37 -17.80
C GLY A 516 13.10 12.63 -16.93
N TRP A 517 13.30 12.48 -15.62
CA TRP A 517 13.38 13.61 -14.68
C TRP A 517 14.61 14.49 -14.92
N PHE A 518 15.79 13.89 -15.15
CA PHE A 518 17.01 14.62 -15.44
C PHE A 518 16.83 15.54 -16.66
N PHE A 519 16.36 14.99 -17.78
CA PHE A 519 16.15 15.76 -19.00
C PHE A 519 14.99 16.74 -18.86
N TRP A 520 13.89 16.37 -18.20
CA TRP A 520 12.81 17.30 -17.90
C TRP A 520 13.33 18.53 -17.14
N SER A 521 14.14 18.32 -16.09
CA SER A 521 14.69 19.43 -15.29
C SER A 521 15.61 20.34 -16.11
N LEU A 522 16.46 19.78 -16.98
CA LEU A 522 17.27 20.56 -17.91
C LEU A 522 16.42 21.32 -18.93
N GLY A 523 15.43 20.66 -19.51
CA GLY A 523 14.49 21.24 -20.47
C GLY A 523 13.80 22.48 -19.92
N THR A 524 13.43 22.48 -18.63
CA THR A 524 12.77 23.64 -18.01
C THR A 524 13.67 24.87 -18.00
N GLN A 525 14.97 24.71 -17.77
CA GLN A 525 15.91 25.82 -17.73
C GLN A 525 16.31 26.30 -19.13
N LEU A 526 16.36 25.39 -20.11
CA LEU A 526 16.51 25.75 -21.52
C LEU A 526 15.26 26.48 -22.05
N LEU A 527 14.06 26.08 -21.62
CA LEU A 527 12.82 26.77 -21.93
C LEU A 527 12.82 28.20 -21.39
N LEU A 528 13.36 28.42 -20.19
CA LEU A 528 13.51 29.76 -19.62
C LEU A 528 14.74 30.51 -20.14
N VAL A 529 15.61 29.85 -20.91
CA VAL A 529 16.90 30.39 -21.38
C VAL A 529 17.69 30.95 -20.19
N ASN A 530 17.71 30.21 -19.08
CA ASN A 530 18.42 30.57 -17.86
C ASN A 530 19.86 30.03 -17.93
N PRO A 531 20.87 30.85 -18.27
CA PRO A 531 22.24 30.37 -18.46
C PRO A 531 22.81 29.73 -17.19
N LEU A 532 22.62 30.34 -16.01
CA LEU A 532 23.18 29.84 -14.76
C LEU A 532 22.46 28.55 -14.32
N CYS A 533 21.12 28.56 -14.26
CA CYS A 533 20.37 27.35 -13.90
C CYS A 533 20.51 26.21 -14.91
N SER A 534 20.77 26.50 -16.19
CA SER A 534 21.05 25.46 -17.20
C SER A 534 22.34 24.67 -16.89
N PHE A 535 23.26 25.19 -16.09
CA PHE A 535 24.41 24.44 -15.57
C PHE A 535 24.15 23.88 -14.16
N ILE A 536 23.54 24.65 -13.27
CA ILE A 536 23.33 24.23 -11.87
C ILE A 536 22.36 23.04 -11.78
N TYR A 537 21.25 23.07 -12.51
CA TYR A 537 20.24 22.00 -12.47
C TYR A 537 20.81 20.63 -12.87
N PRO A 538 21.43 20.46 -14.05
CA PRO A 538 21.99 19.16 -14.42
C PRO A 538 23.15 18.73 -13.51
N LEU A 539 23.94 19.67 -12.96
CA LEU A 539 24.98 19.34 -11.99
C LEU A 539 24.38 18.81 -10.68
N ALA A 540 23.38 19.50 -10.13
CA ALA A 540 22.67 19.07 -8.92
C ALA A 540 21.97 17.72 -9.13
N ALA A 541 21.26 17.56 -10.26
CA ALA A 541 20.63 16.31 -10.64
C ALA A 541 21.65 15.17 -10.80
N TYR A 542 22.80 15.44 -11.44
CA TYR A 542 23.88 14.46 -11.56
C TYR A 542 24.41 14.01 -10.19
N LEU A 543 24.70 14.93 -9.27
CA LEU A 543 25.19 14.60 -7.94
C LEU A 543 24.16 13.78 -7.14
N PHE A 544 22.88 14.17 -7.22
CA PHE A 544 21.77 13.46 -6.59
C PHE A 544 21.62 12.04 -7.15
N PHE A 545 21.47 11.90 -8.48
CA PHE A 545 21.25 10.59 -9.10
C PHE A 545 22.47 9.68 -9.02
N ARG A 546 23.69 10.22 -9.02
CA ARG A 546 24.90 9.38 -8.86
C ARG A 546 24.85 8.59 -7.55
N ASN A 547 24.52 9.26 -6.45
CA ASN A 547 24.40 8.61 -5.16
C ASN A 547 23.15 7.72 -5.09
N ARG A 548 22.02 8.23 -5.58
CA ARG A 548 20.74 7.52 -5.55
C ARG A 548 20.77 6.20 -6.33
N VAL A 549 21.23 6.24 -7.58
CA VAL A 549 21.39 5.06 -8.45
C VAL A 549 22.35 4.06 -7.82
N TYR A 550 23.44 4.52 -7.19
CA TYR A 550 24.38 3.61 -6.52
C TYR A 550 23.70 2.81 -5.39
N PHE A 551 22.97 3.49 -4.48
CA PHE A 551 22.31 2.80 -3.38
C PHE A 551 21.17 1.90 -3.83
N GLU A 552 20.41 2.36 -4.82
CA GLU A 552 19.31 1.57 -5.38
C GLU A 552 19.80 0.34 -6.12
N GLU A 553 20.82 0.46 -6.98
CA GLU A 553 21.39 -0.72 -7.65
C GLU A 553 22.02 -1.69 -6.66
N ARG A 554 22.59 -1.21 -5.55
CA ARG A 554 23.06 -2.09 -4.47
C ARG A 554 21.91 -2.90 -3.86
N SER A 555 20.76 -2.28 -3.59
CA SER A 555 19.55 -2.99 -3.16
C SER A 555 19.08 -3.98 -4.23
N LEU A 556 19.02 -3.55 -5.50
CA LEU A 556 18.54 -4.39 -6.61
C LEU A 556 19.44 -5.61 -6.87
N VAL A 557 20.75 -5.48 -6.68
CA VAL A 557 21.68 -6.62 -6.69
C VAL A 557 21.41 -7.56 -5.51
N ALA A 558 21.13 -7.03 -4.32
CA ALA A 558 20.76 -7.86 -3.17
C ALA A 558 19.41 -8.59 -3.40
N PHE A 559 18.47 -7.96 -4.11
CA PHE A 559 17.13 -8.48 -4.38
C PHE A 559 17.11 -9.56 -5.46
N PHE A 560 17.85 -9.34 -6.55
CA PHE A 560 17.73 -10.17 -7.76
C PHE A 560 19.05 -10.87 -8.16
N GLY A 561 20.13 -10.67 -7.40
CA GLY A 561 21.41 -11.32 -7.61
C GLY A 561 21.92 -11.18 -9.06
N ASP A 562 22.28 -12.32 -9.64
CA ASP A 562 22.92 -12.39 -10.97
C ASP A 562 22.01 -11.97 -12.12
N ALA A 563 20.68 -12.02 -11.92
CA ALA A 563 19.73 -11.51 -12.91
C ALA A 563 19.89 -9.99 -13.09
N TYR A 564 20.10 -9.25 -12.01
CA TYR A 564 20.38 -7.81 -12.09
C TYR A 564 21.78 -7.53 -12.59
N ARG A 565 22.79 -8.31 -12.18
CA ARG A 565 24.17 -8.17 -12.70
C ARG A 565 24.22 -8.34 -14.22
N SER A 566 23.53 -9.35 -14.76
CA SER A 566 23.42 -9.55 -16.21
C SER A 566 22.77 -8.34 -16.89
N TYR A 567 21.69 -7.81 -16.29
CA TYR A 567 21.05 -6.60 -16.78
C TYR A 567 21.97 -5.36 -16.74
N GLN A 568 22.83 -5.23 -15.71
CA GLN A 568 23.84 -4.17 -15.65
C GLN A 568 24.87 -4.23 -16.78
N HIS A 569 25.21 -5.43 -17.26
CA HIS A 569 26.12 -5.62 -18.39
C HIS A 569 25.46 -5.32 -19.75
N GLU A 570 24.18 -5.64 -19.88
CA GLU A 570 23.46 -5.54 -21.16
C GLU A 570 22.89 -4.14 -21.43
N VAL A 571 22.44 -3.43 -20.39
CA VAL A 571 21.66 -2.19 -20.55
C VAL A 571 22.30 -1.08 -19.73
N PRO A 572 22.57 0.11 -20.28
CA PRO A 572 23.21 1.21 -19.56
C PRO A 572 22.27 1.85 -18.52
N THR A 573 22.80 2.60 -17.56
CA THR A 573 21.98 3.40 -16.62
C THR A 573 21.07 4.39 -17.33
N GLY A 574 21.53 4.93 -18.47
CA GLY A 574 20.86 5.97 -19.28
C GLY A 574 21.24 7.39 -18.87
N LEU A 575 21.89 7.57 -17.72
CA LEU A 575 22.34 8.89 -17.25
C LEU A 575 23.81 9.14 -17.61
N PRO A 576 24.17 10.35 -18.10
CA PRO A 576 25.54 10.65 -18.47
C PRO A 576 26.52 10.47 -17.29
N PHE A 577 27.62 9.76 -17.54
CA PHE A 577 28.72 9.57 -16.58
C PHE A 577 28.36 8.85 -15.25
N ILE A 578 27.14 8.29 -15.11
CA ILE A 578 26.73 7.52 -13.92
C ILE A 578 26.81 6.02 -14.24
N ARG A 579 27.74 5.32 -13.57
CA ARG A 579 27.96 3.88 -13.79
C ARG A 579 27.03 2.97 -12.97
N GLY A 580 26.49 3.47 -11.87
CA GLY A 580 25.69 2.69 -10.92
C GLY A 580 26.53 1.90 -9.93
N TYR A 581 25.99 0.81 -9.37
CA TYR A 581 26.68 -0.03 -8.39
C TYR A 581 27.53 -1.08 -9.11
N VAL A 582 28.85 -0.92 -9.07
CA VAL A 582 29.80 -1.90 -9.61
C VAL A 582 30.51 -2.55 -8.44
N GLU A 583 30.21 -3.82 -8.21
CA GLU A 583 30.86 -4.62 -7.17
C GLU A 583 32.34 -4.79 -7.54
N LEU A 584 33.24 -4.22 -6.74
CA LEU A 584 34.68 -4.41 -6.93
C LEU A 584 34.96 -5.89 -6.74
N THR A 585 35.29 -6.58 -7.83
CA THR A 585 35.80 -7.94 -7.76
C THR A 585 37.09 -7.88 -6.96
N VAL A 586 37.04 -8.29 -5.69
CA VAL A 586 38.24 -8.67 -4.96
C VAL A 586 38.81 -9.82 -5.76
N ARG A 587 39.86 -9.54 -6.55
CA ARG A 587 40.70 -10.59 -7.12
C ARG A 587 41.16 -11.41 -5.92
N ALA A 588 40.58 -12.60 -5.76
CA ALA A 588 41.13 -13.60 -4.88
C ALA A 588 42.57 -13.80 -5.33
N SER A 589 43.50 -13.24 -4.57
CA SER A 589 44.92 -13.52 -4.71
C SER A 589 45.08 -14.98 -4.32
N THR A 590 45.07 -15.85 -5.32
CA THR A 590 45.64 -17.18 -5.21
C THR A 590 47.13 -17.01 -4.91
N ARG A 591 47.48 -17.18 -3.64
CA ARG A 591 48.80 -17.61 -3.19
C ARG A 591 48.64 -18.55 -2.01
#